data_AF-A0A0A6UME4-F1
#
_entry.id   AF-A0A0A6UME4-F1
#
_cell.length_a   1.000
_cell.length_b   1.000
_cell.length_c   1.000
_cell.angle_alpha   90.00
_cell.angle_beta   90.00
_cell.angle_gamma   90.00
#
_symmetry.space_group_name_H-M   'P 1'
#
loop_
_entity.id
_entity.type
_entity.pdbx_description
1 polymer ?
#
loop_
_entity_poly.entity_id
_entity_poly.type
_entity_poly.pdbx_seq_one_letter_code
_entity_poly.pdbx_strand_id
1 'polypeptide(L)'
;MAALDWTVKYTAPLLGVFGALLFGALRLAYVFFYLQLHATPQEVGYGYLEILGGQLPGTAELTLLLTVVMVVACLSIGALRHAIAGRWRAMVSLPGRKALLRLTGRCASASLAVVLACLPMLAWTFGTEAKRGYAVRNIYLKIAGRLPVLAVQAVPADVTWTKPRPPGEPDLASRRCLLYLGQAAGTTVFYDVASEDSLRIPTAEILLTIPMAEGVRSECFAAT
;
A
#
# COMPACT_ATOMS: atom_id res chain seq x y z
N MET A 1 -35.45 -9.13 18.09
CA MET A 1 -34.46 -10.22 18.27
C MET A 1 -34.09 -10.87 16.94
N ALA A 2 -35.04 -11.36 16.13
CA ALA A 2 -34.75 -12.02 14.84
C ALA A 2 -33.82 -11.26 13.87
N ALA A 3 -33.90 -9.92 13.81
CA ALA A 3 -33.03 -9.11 12.94
C ALA A 3 -31.55 -9.10 13.40
N LEU A 4 -31.30 -9.18 14.71
CA LEU A 4 -29.95 -9.22 15.28
C LEU A 4 -29.30 -10.58 14.99
N ASP A 5 -30.04 -11.67 15.21
CA ASP A 5 -29.56 -13.03 14.93
C ASP A 5 -29.19 -13.22 13.46
N TRP A 6 -30.00 -12.68 12.56
CA TRP A 6 -29.70 -12.70 11.13
C TRP A 6 -28.41 -11.92 10.83
N THR A 7 -28.27 -10.72 11.39
CA THR A 7 -27.11 -9.87 11.14
C THR A 7 -25.83 -10.54 11.64
N VAL A 8 -25.82 -11.09 12.85
CA VAL A 8 -24.66 -11.80 13.40
C VAL A 8 -24.30 -13.02 12.57
N LYS A 9 -25.30 -13.83 12.17
CA LYS A 9 -25.08 -15.10 11.46
C LYS A 9 -24.47 -14.93 10.08
N TYR A 10 -24.81 -13.86 9.35
CA TYR A 10 -24.35 -13.66 7.97
C TYR A 10 -23.29 -12.56 7.83
N THR A 11 -23.37 -11.50 8.63
CA THR A 11 -22.46 -10.35 8.49
C THR A 11 -21.08 -10.68 9.04
N ALA A 12 -20.98 -11.40 10.16
CA ALA A 12 -19.69 -11.72 10.77
C ALA A 12 -18.82 -12.61 9.86
N PRO A 13 -19.33 -13.71 9.25
CA PRO A 13 -18.54 -14.50 8.30
C PRO A 13 -18.14 -13.70 7.06
N LEU A 14 -19.04 -12.89 6.51
CA LEU A 14 -18.74 -12.06 5.35
C LEU A 14 -17.65 -11.03 5.66
N LEU A 15 -17.71 -10.39 6.82
CA LEU A 15 -16.68 -9.45 7.28
C LEU A 15 -15.34 -10.17 7.47
N GLY A 16 -15.35 -11.40 7.98
CA GLY A 16 -14.15 -12.24 8.10
C GLY A 16 -13.51 -12.56 6.74
N VAL A 17 -14.31 -13.00 5.77
CA VAL A 17 -13.83 -13.26 4.40
C VAL A 17 -13.27 -11.98 3.75
N PHE A 18 -13.98 -10.86 3.91
CA PHE A 18 -13.55 -9.57 3.39
C PHE A 18 -12.22 -9.13 4.01
N GLY A 19 -12.09 -9.20 5.33
CA GLY A 19 -10.86 -8.87 6.05
C GLY A 19 -9.69 -9.76 5.63
N ALA A 20 -9.93 -11.07 5.48
CA ALA A 20 -8.90 -12.01 5.03
C ALA A 20 -8.42 -11.72 3.59
N LEU A 21 -9.34 -11.38 2.68
CA LEU A 21 -9.00 -11.01 1.31
C LEU A 21 -8.17 -9.72 1.25
N LEU A 22 -8.59 -8.69 1.98
CA LEU A 22 -7.84 -7.43 2.07
C LEU A 22 -6.44 -7.64 2.67
N PHE A 23 -6.36 -8.39 3.77
CA PHE A 23 -5.08 -8.73 4.39
C PHE A 23 -4.17 -9.48 3.42
N GLY A 24 -4.70 -10.48 2.71
CA GLY A 24 -3.96 -11.25 1.71
C GLY A 24 -3.42 -10.38 0.57
N ALA A 25 -4.23 -9.46 0.04
CA ALA A 25 -3.81 -8.55 -1.00
C ALA A 25 -2.75 -7.55 -0.53
N LEU A 26 -2.91 -6.97 0.68
CA LEU A 26 -1.90 -6.11 1.29
C LEU A 26 -0.58 -6.86 1.48
N ARG A 27 -0.65 -8.09 2.02
CA ARG A 27 0.51 -8.94 2.23
C ARG A 27 1.23 -9.23 0.91
N LEU A 28 0.48 -9.53 -0.14
CA LEU A 28 1.01 -9.77 -1.47
C LEU A 28 1.65 -8.50 -2.06
N ALA A 29 1.03 -7.33 -1.88
CA ALA A 29 1.59 -6.05 -2.29
C ALA A 29 2.94 -5.77 -1.61
N TYR A 30 3.06 -6.01 -0.29
CA TYR A 30 4.34 -5.89 0.41
C TYR A 30 5.41 -6.83 -0.14
N VAL A 31 5.05 -8.08 -0.42
CA VAL A 31 5.98 -9.04 -1.03
C VAL A 31 6.47 -8.52 -2.38
N PHE A 32 5.58 -8.06 -3.26
CA PHE A 32 5.98 -7.55 -4.56
C PHE A 32 6.87 -6.30 -4.50
N PHE A 33 6.67 -5.42 -3.52
CA PHE A 33 7.53 -4.26 -3.30
C PHE A 33 8.92 -4.69 -2.82
N TYR A 34 9.01 -5.45 -1.72
CA TYR A 34 10.29 -5.76 -1.08
C TYR A 34 11.10 -6.86 -1.80
N LEU A 35 10.44 -7.76 -2.54
CA LEU A 35 11.13 -8.79 -3.33
C LEU A 35 12.08 -8.16 -4.37
N GLN A 36 11.69 -7.03 -4.96
CA GLN A 36 12.54 -6.31 -5.92
C GLN A 36 13.79 -5.69 -5.29
N LEU A 37 13.77 -5.50 -3.97
CA LEU A 37 14.85 -4.92 -3.16
C LEU A 37 15.60 -6.01 -2.37
N HIS A 38 15.43 -7.28 -2.75
CA HIS A 38 16.03 -8.44 -2.08
C HIS A 38 15.79 -8.47 -0.56
N ALA A 39 14.63 -8.00 -0.12
CA ALA A 39 14.21 -7.95 1.27
C ALA A 39 12.85 -8.62 1.46
N THR A 40 12.56 -9.05 2.68
CA THR A 40 11.25 -9.56 3.08
C THR A 40 10.50 -8.53 3.92
N PRO A 41 9.16 -8.48 3.89
CA PRO A 41 8.38 -7.55 4.70
C PRO A 41 8.65 -7.66 6.21
N GLN A 42 9.08 -8.83 6.70
CA GLN A 42 9.39 -9.04 8.11
C GLN A 42 10.71 -8.39 8.52
N GLU A 43 11.74 -8.45 7.67
CA GLU A 43 13.05 -7.86 7.97
C GLU A 43 12.98 -6.34 8.12
N VAL A 44 12.04 -5.70 7.42
CA VAL A 44 11.85 -4.24 7.43
C VAL A 44 10.84 -3.74 8.47
N GLY A 45 10.27 -4.64 9.28
CA GLY A 45 9.36 -4.27 10.38
C GLY A 45 7.87 -4.30 10.02
N TYR A 46 7.48 -4.74 8.83
CA TYR A 46 6.07 -4.95 8.47
C TYR A 46 5.61 -6.35 8.90
N GLY A 47 5.48 -6.50 10.21
CA GLY A 47 4.90 -7.66 10.86
C GLY A 47 3.39 -7.78 10.63
N TYR A 48 2.80 -8.90 11.08
CA TYR A 48 1.37 -9.17 10.96
C TYR A 48 0.50 -8.08 11.62
N LEU A 49 0.87 -7.64 12.83
CA LEU A 49 0.10 -6.68 13.63
C LEU A 49 0.08 -5.28 13.01
N GLU A 50 1.22 -4.80 12.52
CA GLU A 50 1.32 -3.51 11.80
C GLU A 50 0.40 -3.45 10.58
N ILE A 51 0.36 -4.52 9.78
CA ILE A 51 -0.50 -4.60 8.60
C ILE A 51 -1.97 -4.57 9.03
N LEU A 52 -2.35 -5.36 10.04
CA LEU A 52 -3.73 -5.44 10.49
C LEU A 52 -4.23 -4.13 11.12
N GLY A 53 -3.40 -3.50 11.96
CA GLY A 53 -3.77 -2.32 12.74
C GLY A 53 -3.69 -1.00 11.96
N GLY A 54 -2.67 -0.84 11.12
CA GLY A 54 -2.41 0.44 10.44
C GLY A 54 -3.01 0.56 9.04
N GLN A 55 -3.09 -0.53 8.28
CA GLN A 55 -3.31 -0.50 6.83
C GLN A 55 -4.72 -0.95 6.42
N LEU A 56 -5.30 -1.87 7.19
CA LEU A 56 -6.61 -2.42 6.91
C LEU A 56 -7.69 -1.33 6.91
N PRO A 57 -7.72 -0.37 7.87
CA PRO A 57 -8.69 0.73 7.84
C PRO A 57 -8.56 1.60 6.58
N GLY A 58 -7.34 1.96 6.18
CA GLY A 58 -7.09 2.75 4.98
C GLY A 58 -7.51 2.05 3.69
N THR A 59 -7.32 0.73 3.61
CA THR A 59 -7.74 -0.07 2.45
C THR A 59 -9.25 -0.29 2.40
N ALA A 60 -9.88 -0.50 3.55
CA ALA A 60 -11.33 -0.59 3.66
C ALA A 60 -12.00 0.74 3.28
N GLU A 61 -11.43 1.87 3.71
CA GLU A 61 -11.87 3.19 3.32
C GLU A 61 -11.70 3.45 1.83
N LEU A 62 -10.55 3.08 1.25
CA LEU A 62 -10.34 3.17 -0.21
C LEU A 62 -11.45 2.43 -0.97
N THR A 63 -11.77 1.22 -0.52
CA THR A 63 -12.80 0.37 -1.12
C THR A 63 -14.19 1.03 -1.01
N LEU A 64 -14.50 1.62 0.14
CA LEU A 64 -15.76 2.34 0.37
C LEU A 64 -15.86 3.59 -0.52
N LEU A 65 -14.82 4.41 -0.59
CA LEU A 65 -14.77 5.61 -1.43
C LEU A 65 -14.95 5.25 -2.91
N LEU A 66 -14.24 4.23 -3.38
CA LEU A 66 -14.38 3.75 -4.76
C LEU A 66 -15.80 3.24 -5.03
N THR A 67 -16.41 2.55 -4.06
CA THR A 67 -17.80 2.09 -4.15
C THR A 67 -18.75 3.27 -4.31
N VAL A 68 -18.61 4.32 -3.50
CA VAL A 68 -19.45 5.52 -3.58
C VAL A 68 -19.30 6.20 -4.95
N VAL A 69 -18.05 6.38 -5.42
CA VAL A 69 -17.77 6.98 -6.74
C VAL A 69 -18.42 6.17 -7.85
N MET A 70 -18.30 4.83 -7.82
CA MET A 70 -18.92 3.96 -8.82
C MET A 70 -20.45 4.02 -8.78
N VAL A 71 -21.06 4.02 -7.59
CA VAL A 71 -22.52 4.16 -7.44
C VAL A 71 -23.00 5.48 -8.03
N VAL A 72 -22.35 6.60 -7.68
CA VAL A 72 -22.68 7.92 -8.21
C VAL A 72 -22.54 7.94 -9.73
N ALA A 73 -21.42 7.43 -10.27
CA ALA A 73 -21.21 7.37 -11.72
C ALA A 73 -22.29 6.56 -12.44
N CYS A 74 -22.67 5.38 -11.91
CA CYS A 74 -23.74 4.58 -12.49
C CYS A 74 -25.10 5.30 -12.47
N LEU A 75 -25.41 5.99 -11.37
CA LEU A 75 -26.65 6.78 -11.26
C LEU A 75 -26.64 7.97 -12.23
N SER A 76 -25.53 8.69 -12.35
CA SER A 76 -25.35 9.79 -13.30
C SER A 76 -25.50 9.34 -14.75
N ILE A 77 -24.88 8.22 -15.13
CA ILE A 77 -25.01 7.64 -16.47
C ILE A 77 -26.46 7.22 -16.74
N GLY A 78 -27.14 6.63 -15.75
CA GLY A 78 -28.55 6.28 -15.86
C GLY A 78 -29.45 7.51 -16.07
N ALA A 79 -29.25 8.56 -15.26
CA ALA A 79 -29.98 9.82 -15.37
C ALA A 79 -29.75 10.50 -16.73
N LEU A 80 -28.50 10.55 -17.20
CA LEU A 80 -28.14 11.12 -18.50
C LEU A 80 -28.82 10.37 -19.66
N ARG A 81 -28.84 9.03 -19.61
CA ARG A 81 -29.54 8.21 -20.62
C ARG A 81 -31.04 8.50 -20.65
N HIS A 82 -31.68 8.72 -19.50
CA HIS A 82 -33.10 9.08 -19.44
C HIS A 82 -33.38 10.51 -19.94
N ALA A 83 -32.49 11.46 -19.67
CA ALA A 83 -32.58 12.83 -20.17
C ALA A 83 -32.50 12.86 -21.70
N ILE A 84 -31.52 12.16 -22.29
CA ILE A 84 -31.35 12.05 -23.74
C ILE A 84 -32.57 11.38 -24.41
N ALA A 85 -33.20 10.41 -23.75
CA ALA A 85 -34.40 9.75 -24.25
C ALA A 85 -35.69 10.58 -24.13
N GLY A 86 -35.61 11.85 -23.72
CA GLY A 86 -36.77 12.74 -23.53
C GLY A 86 -37.68 12.37 -22.37
N ARG A 87 -37.27 11.43 -21.50
CA ARG A 87 -38.08 10.94 -20.37
C ARG A 87 -37.76 11.68 -19.07
N TRP A 88 -37.88 13.01 -19.09
CA TRP A 88 -37.52 13.88 -17.96
C TRP A 88 -38.24 13.52 -16.65
N ARG A 89 -39.49 13.04 -16.69
CA ARG A 89 -40.21 12.59 -15.49
C ARG A 89 -39.61 11.32 -14.86
N ALA A 90 -39.03 10.43 -15.66
CA ALA A 90 -38.35 9.22 -15.17
C ALA A 90 -36.94 9.51 -14.62
N MET A 91 -36.37 10.68 -14.93
CA MET A 91 -35.07 11.11 -14.42
C MET A 91 -35.12 11.41 -12.91
N VAL A 92 -36.26 11.89 -12.40
CA VAL A 92 -36.43 12.28 -10.99
C VAL A 92 -36.88 11.10 -10.12
N SER A 93 -37.36 10.00 -10.72
CA SER A 93 -37.75 8.83 -9.94
C SER A 93 -36.50 8.12 -9.41
N LEU A 94 -36.29 8.20 -8.10
CA LEU A 94 -35.24 7.46 -7.42
C LEU A 94 -35.40 5.95 -7.68
N PRO A 95 -34.29 5.21 -7.90
CA PRO A 95 -34.37 3.77 -8.04
C PRO A 95 -34.99 3.17 -6.78
N GLY A 96 -35.92 2.24 -6.95
CA GLY A 96 -36.53 1.55 -5.81
C GLY A 96 -35.45 0.91 -4.92
N ARG A 97 -35.70 0.82 -3.61
CA ARG A 97 -34.72 0.34 -2.61
C ARG A 97 -34.02 -0.98 -3.00
N LYS A 98 -34.76 -1.94 -3.59
CA LYS A 98 -34.20 -3.21 -4.07
C LYS A 98 -33.25 -3.07 -5.27
N ALA A 99 -33.46 -2.07 -6.12
CA ALA A 99 -32.57 -1.77 -7.24
C ALA A 99 -31.29 -1.08 -6.73
N LEU A 100 -31.43 -0.12 -5.80
CA LEU A 100 -30.31 0.57 -5.19
C LEU A 100 -29.38 -0.40 -4.44
N LEU A 101 -29.93 -1.28 -3.60
CA LEU A 101 -29.13 -2.29 -2.88
C LEU A 101 -28.37 -3.24 -3.82
N ARG A 102 -29.00 -3.66 -4.93
CA ARG A 102 -28.34 -4.49 -5.96
C ARG A 102 -27.23 -3.74 -6.67
N LEU A 103 -27.44 -2.46 -6.98
CA LEU A 103 -26.43 -1.61 -7.60
C LEU A 103 -25.24 -1.42 -6.65
N THR A 104 -25.49 -1.02 -5.40
CA THR A 104 -24.45 -0.84 -4.37
C THR A 104 -23.66 -2.13 -4.15
N GLY A 105 -24.32 -3.29 -4.08
CA GLY A 105 -23.63 -4.58 -3.97
C GLY A 105 -22.68 -4.85 -5.14
N ARG A 106 -23.11 -4.61 -6.39
CA ARG A 106 -22.26 -4.77 -7.58
C ARG A 106 -21.09 -3.79 -7.59
N CYS A 107 -21.32 -2.53 -7.26
CA CYS A 107 -20.28 -1.51 -7.17
C CYS A 107 -19.27 -1.84 -6.06
N ALA A 108 -19.73 -2.35 -4.91
CA ALA A 108 -18.88 -2.76 -3.80
C ALA A 108 -17.98 -3.95 -4.18
N SER A 109 -18.54 -4.98 -4.80
CA SER A 109 -17.77 -6.12 -5.29
C SER A 109 -16.78 -5.73 -6.38
N ALA A 110 -17.17 -4.86 -7.31
CA ALA A 110 -16.28 -4.35 -8.35
C ALA A 110 -15.14 -3.51 -7.76
N SER A 111 -15.46 -2.62 -6.82
CA SER A 111 -14.47 -1.77 -6.13
C SER A 111 -13.46 -2.62 -5.35
N LEU A 112 -13.95 -3.64 -4.63
CA LEU A 112 -13.08 -4.58 -3.94
C LEU A 112 -12.16 -5.30 -4.92
N ALA A 113 -12.69 -5.83 -6.02
CA ALA A 113 -11.87 -6.51 -7.04
C ALA A 113 -10.79 -5.59 -7.63
N VAL A 114 -11.13 -4.33 -7.89
CA VAL A 114 -10.17 -3.31 -8.36
C VAL A 114 -9.09 -3.08 -7.31
N VAL A 115 -9.44 -2.87 -6.04
CA VAL A 115 -8.45 -2.65 -4.96
C VAL A 115 -7.53 -3.87 -4.80
N LEU A 116 -8.09 -5.09 -4.79
CA LEU A 116 -7.33 -6.33 -4.66
C LEU A 116 -6.33 -6.53 -5.81
N ALA A 117 -6.69 -6.12 -7.04
CA ALA A 117 -5.82 -6.23 -8.22
C ALA A 117 -4.79 -5.09 -8.32
N CYS A 118 -5.21 -3.85 -8.04
CA CYS A 118 -4.37 -2.67 -8.21
C CYS A 118 -3.31 -2.54 -7.13
N LEU A 119 -3.55 -2.95 -5.88
CA LEU A 119 -2.56 -2.80 -4.80
C LEU A 119 -1.24 -3.56 -5.10
N PRO A 120 -1.25 -4.86 -5.46
CA PRO A 120 -0.04 -5.56 -5.89
C PRO A 120 0.65 -4.92 -7.08
N MET A 121 -0.12 -4.47 -8.08
CA MET A 121 0.42 -3.83 -9.29
C MET A 121 1.12 -2.50 -8.96
N LEU A 122 0.50 -1.66 -8.13
CA LEU A 122 1.09 -0.40 -7.66
C LEU A 122 2.34 -0.66 -6.81
N ALA A 123 2.30 -1.65 -5.93
CA ALA A 123 3.45 -2.01 -5.12
C ALA A 123 4.63 -2.49 -6.00
N TRP A 124 4.34 -3.21 -7.08
CA TRP A 124 5.35 -3.58 -8.07
C TRP A 124 5.95 -2.34 -8.75
N THR A 125 5.13 -1.38 -9.21
CA THR A 125 5.63 -0.16 -9.87
C THR A 125 6.48 0.68 -8.92
N PHE A 126 6.05 0.89 -7.68
CA PHE A 126 6.85 1.60 -6.68
C PHE A 126 8.11 0.83 -6.29
N GLY A 127 8.07 -0.51 -6.27
CA GLY A 127 9.27 -1.34 -6.10
C GLY A 127 10.29 -1.07 -7.20
N THR A 128 9.85 -0.89 -8.46
CA THR A 128 10.77 -0.61 -9.57
C THR A 128 11.36 0.80 -9.49
N GLU A 129 10.61 1.77 -8.97
CA GLU A 129 11.11 3.12 -8.70
C GLU A 129 12.14 3.12 -7.56
N ALA A 130 11.84 2.41 -6.47
CA ALA A 130 12.79 2.20 -5.37
C ALA A 130 14.05 1.47 -5.84
N LYS A 131 13.92 0.45 -6.68
CA LYS A 131 15.06 -0.27 -7.26
C LYS A 131 15.97 0.67 -8.06
N ARG A 132 15.38 1.64 -8.76
CA ARG A 132 16.11 2.69 -9.48
C ARG A 132 16.69 3.77 -8.56
N GLY A 133 16.48 3.73 -7.25
CA GLY A 133 17.03 4.72 -6.33
C GLY A 133 16.11 5.89 -5.99
N TYR A 134 14.85 5.88 -6.43
CA TYR A 134 13.88 6.91 -6.06
C TYR A 134 13.32 6.66 -4.65
N ALA A 135 13.08 7.74 -3.92
CA ALA A 135 12.50 7.69 -2.60
C ALA A 135 11.01 7.31 -2.71
N VAL A 136 10.64 6.16 -2.15
CA VAL A 136 9.26 5.75 -1.97
C VAL A 136 8.88 5.96 -0.51
N ARG A 137 7.77 6.65 -0.29
CA ARG A 137 7.19 6.87 1.04
C ARG A 137 5.78 6.33 1.05
N ASN A 138 5.26 6.03 2.24
CA ASN A 138 3.92 5.51 2.46
C ASN A 138 2.88 6.21 1.57
N ILE A 139 2.00 5.43 0.95
CA ILE A 139 0.94 5.92 0.08
C ILE A 139 -0.26 6.26 0.95
N TYR A 140 -0.62 7.54 1.00
CA TYR A 140 -1.72 8.04 1.81
C TYR A 140 -2.94 8.43 0.97
N LEU A 141 -4.13 8.12 1.46
CA LEU A 141 -5.37 8.76 1.02
C LEU A 141 -5.44 10.17 1.60
N LYS A 142 -5.38 11.19 0.75
CA LYS A 142 -5.46 12.60 1.19
C LYS A 142 -6.86 13.01 1.67
N ILE A 143 -7.90 12.32 1.22
CA ILE A 143 -9.30 12.76 1.37
C ILE A 143 -9.81 12.60 2.81
N ALA A 144 -9.25 11.66 3.59
CA ALA A 144 -9.77 11.30 4.91
C ALA A 144 -8.66 11.12 5.96
N GLY A 145 -7.96 12.20 6.29
CA GLY A 145 -7.07 12.21 7.47
C GLY A 145 -5.73 11.49 7.31
N ARG A 146 -5.20 11.36 6.08
CA ARG A 146 -3.90 10.73 5.78
C ARG A 146 -3.80 9.29 6.30
N LEU A 147 -4.82 8.48 6.06
CA LEU A 147 -4.75 7.05 6.34
C LEU A 147 -3.84 6.37 5.28
N PRO A 148 -2.81 5.61 5.72
CA PRO A 148 -1.93 4.93 4.79
C PRO A 148 -2.67 3.73 4.17
N VAL A 149 -2.73 3.69 2.85
CA VAL A 149 -3.28 2.58 2.08
C VAL A 149 -2.25 1.48 1.90
N LEU A 150 -1.01 1.90 1.64
CA LEU A 150 0.14 1.00 1.50
C LEU A 150 1.35 1.67 2.16
N ALA A 151 1.77 1.18 3.33
CA ALA A 151 2.95 1.66 4.02
C ALA A 151 4.19 0.94 3.52
N VAL A 152 4.57 1.19 2.28
CA VAL A 152 5.89 0.81 1.78
C VAL A 152 6.82 2.00 1.88
N GLN A 153 8.09 1.74 2.16
CA GLN A 153 9.10 2.79 2.19
C GLN A 153 10.44 2.29 1.65
N ALA A 154 11.13 3.19 0.97
CA ALA A 154 12.53 3.09 0.59
C ALA A 154 13.04 4.52 0.50
N VAL A 155 13.77 4.99 1.50
CA VAL A 155 14.20 6.39 1.59
C VAL A 155 15.72 6.50 1.57
N PRO A 156 16.32 7.50 0.90
CA PRO A 156 17.75 7.69 0.89
C PRO A 156 18.32 7.77 2.31
N ALA A 157 19.47 7.13 2.52
CA ALA A 157 20.11 7.04 3.81
C ALA A 157 21.63 7.14 3.68
N ASP A 158 22.23 7.93 4.57
CA ASP A 158 23.68 7.92 4.81
C ASP A 158 23.94 7.12 6.09
N VAL A 159 24.87 6.17 6.02
CA VAL A 159 25.16 5.24 7.11
C VAL A 159 26.65 5.23 7.41
N THR A 160 27.01 5.38 8.68
CA THR A 160 28.40 5.28 9.14
C THR A 160 28.49 4.37 10.36
N TRP A 161 29.58 3.62 10.50
CA TRP A 161 29.82 2.82 11.70
C TRP A 161 30.02 3.71 12.94
N THR A 162 29.41 3.35 14.07
CA THR A 162 29.61 4.02 15.37
C THR A 162 30.89 3.57 16.07
N LYS A 163 31.44 2.43 15.66
CA LYS A 163 32.67 1.80 16.16
C LYS A 163 33.59 1.49 14.97
N PRO A 164 34.87 1.13 15.21
CA PRO A 164 35.70 0.57 14.14
C PRO A 164 34.97 -0.56 13.42
N ARG A 165 35.01 -0.55 12.07
CA ARG A 165 34.33 -1.51 11.21
C ARG A 165 34.65 -2.96 11.64
N PRO A 166 33.64 -3.80 11.93
CA PRO A 166 33.88 -5.20 12.24
C PRO A 166 34.53 -5.94 11.05
N PRO A 167 35.43 -6.91 11.30
CA PRO A 167 36.03 -7.69 10.22
C PRO A 167 34.96 -8.50 9.49
N GLY A 168 34.96 -8.45 8.15
CA GLY A 168 33.97 -9.13 7.31
C GLY A 168 32.76 -8.29 6.91
N GLU A 169 32.55 -7.14 7.56
CA GLU A 169 31.44 -6.24 7.23
C GLU A 169 31.77 -5.32 6.05
N PRO A 170 30.77 -4.91 5.24
CA PRO A 170 30.99 -4.03 4.09
C PRO A 170 31.49 -2.64 4.54
N ASP A 171 32.32 -2.03 3.70
CA ASP A 171 32.77 -0.66 3.94
C ASP A 171 31.65 0.33 3.61
N LEU A 172 30.89 0.75 4.63
CA LEU A 172 29.79 1.71 4.48
C LEU A 172 30.26 3.08 3.96
N ALA A 173 31.52 3.47 4.18
CA ALA A 173 32.03 4.75 3.67
C ALA A 173 32.09 4.78 2.13
N SER A 174 32.27 3.60 1.51
CA SER A 174 32.26 3.42 0.07
C SER A 174 30.84 3.34 -0.53
N ARG A 175 29.81 3.10 0.29
CA ARG A 175 28.44 2.79 -0.11
C ARG A 175 27.55 4.05 0.00
N ARG A 176 27.57 4.89 -1.04
CA ARG A 176 26.84 6.19 -1.06
C ARG A 176 25.42 6.13 -1.63
N CYS A 177 24.97 4.94 -2.05
CA CYS A 177 23.75 4.72 -2.82
C CYS A 177 22.72 3.90 -2.05
N LEU A 178 22.62 4.12 -0.74
CA LEU A 178 21.77 3.33 0.15
C LEU A 178 20.36 3.90 0.27
N LEU A 179 19.37 3.02 0.21
CA LEU A 179 18.00 3.26 0.62
C LEU A 179 17.71 2.51 1.92
N TYR A 180 17.29 3.21 2.97
CA TYR A 180 16.72 2.62 4.17
C TYR A 180 15.34 2.05 3.86
N LEU A 181 15.16 0.76 4.13
CA LEU A 181 13.90 0.05 3.92
C LEU A 181 13.09 -0.09 5.22
N GLY A 182 13.78 -0.25 6.35
CA GLY A 182 13.12 -0.45 7.64
C GLY A 182 14.03 -1.12 8.66
N GLN A 183 13.45 -1.48 9.80
CA GLN A 183 14.16 -2.13 10.90
C GLN A 183 13.24 -3.16 11.57
N ALA A 184 13.79 -4.33 11.88
CA ALA A 184 13.14 -5.34 12.71
C ALA A 184 14.17 -6.09 13.54
N ALA A 185 13.78 -6.51 14.75
CA ALA A 185 14.60 -7.35 15.63
C ALA A 185 16.05 -6.84 15.86
N GLY A 186 16.25 -5.51 15.89
CA GLY A 186 17.57 -4.89 16.09
C GLY A 186 18.47 -4.86 14.84
N THR A 187 17.96 -5.27 13.68
CA THR A 187 18.66 -5.19 12.39
C THR A 187 18.01 -4.13 11.52
N THR A 188 18.82 -3.25 10.97
CA THR A 188 18.41 -2.27 9.96
C THR A 188 18.67 -2.83 8.57
N VAL A 189 17.69 -2.69 7.68
CA VAL A 189 17.79 -3.18 6.30
C VAL A 189 17.95 -2.01 5.35
N PHE A 190 18.98 -2.11 4.51
CA PHE A 190 19.26 -1.17 3.44
C PHE A 190 19.22 -1.87 2.08
N TYR A 191 18.97 -1.12 1.03
CA TYR A 191 19.17 -1.53 -0.35
C TYR A 191 20.27 -0.66 -0.96
N ASP A 192 21.33 -1.27 -1.49
CA ASP A 192 22.34 -0.57 -2.26
C ASP A 192 21.96 -0.58 -3.75
N VAL A 193 21.61 0.59 -4.26
CA VAL A 193 21.21 0.78 -5.66
C VAL A 193 22.37 0.46 -6.61
N ALA A 194 23.62 0.70 -6.22
CA ALA A 194 24.78 0.52 -7.09
C ALA A 194 25.15 -0.96 -7.29
N SER A 195 25.03 -1.78 -6.23
CA SER A 195 25.29 -3.23 -6.33
C SER A 195 24.03 -4.08 -6.48
N GLU A 196 22.85 -3.46 -6.49
CA GLU A 196 21.53 -4.11 -6.47
C GLU A 196 21.33 -5.13 -5.33
N ASP A 197 21.99 -4.96 -4.20
CA ASP A 197 21.95 -5.91 -3.06
C ASP A 197 21.36 -5.28 -1.81
N SER A 198 20.77 -6.12 -0.94
CA SER A 198 20.30 -5.70 0.37
C SER A 198 21.33 -5.95 1.48
N LEU A 199 21.54 -4.95 2.33
CA LEU A 199 22.43 -5.00 3.48
C LEU A 199 21.61 -5.12 4.76
N ARG A 200 22.05 -5.99 5.68
CA ARG A 200 21.41 -6.24 6.97
C ARG A 200 22.44 -5.95 8.05
N ILE A 201 22.28 -4.83 8.75
CA ILE A 201 23.30 -4.33 9.67
C ILE A 201 22.70 -4.18 11.07
N PRO A 202 23.37 -4.65 12.14
CA PRO A 202 22.90 -4.41 13.51
C PRO A 202 22.73 -2.91 13.78
N THR A 203 21.53 -2.49 14.19
CA THR A 203 21.20 -1.08 14.42
C THR A 203 22.13 -0.41 15.43
N ALA A 204 22.61 -1.16 16.43
CA ALA A 204 23.49 -0.64 17.48
C ALA A 204 24.90 -0.25 16.99
N GLU A 205 25.30 -0.70 15.80
CA GLU A 205 26.65 -0.49 15.25
C GLU A 205 26.72 0.66 14.24
N ILE A 206 25.58 1.27 13.91
CA ILE A 206 25.49 2.29 12.87
C ILE A 206 24.85 3.58 13.37
N LEU A 207 25.31 4.67 12.77
CA LEU A 207 24.65 5.97 12.81
C LEU A 207 23.96 6.16 11.47
N LEU A 208 22.63 6.31 11.52
CA LEU A 208 21.77 6.48 10.36
C LEU A 208 21.35 7.94 10.24
N THR A 209 21.59 8.55 9.08
CA THR A 209 21.07 9.87 8.71
C THR A 209 20.14 9.72 7.51
N ILE A 210 18.91 10.21 7.62
CA ILE A 210 17.91 10.16 6.53
C ILE A 210 17.74 11.57 5.98
N PRO A 211 18.43 11.94 4.88
CA PRO A 211 18.21 13.23 4.24
C PRO A 211 16.79 13.33 3.68
N MET A 212 16.24 14.55 3.66
CA MET A 212 15.01 14.84 2.92
C MET A 212 15.32 14.96 1.42
N ALA A 213 15.61 13.83 0.78
CA ALA A 213 15.86 13.74 -0.66
C ALA A 213 14.77 12.92 -1.38
N GLU A 214 14.53 13.24 -2.65
CA GLU A 214 13.61 12.51 -3.55
C GLU A 214 14.20 11.21 -4.10
N GLY A 215 15.50 10.99 -3.92
CA GLY A 215 16.21 9.79 -4.36
C GLY A 215 17.67 9.81 -3.92
N VAL A 216 18.41 8.75 -4.26
CA VAL A 216 19.86 8.69 -4.10
C VAL A 216 20.55 9.69 -5.05
N ARG A 217 21.85 9.92 -4.84
CA ARG A 217 22.63 10.86 -5.67
C ARG A 217 22.64 10.40 -7.14
N SER A 218 22.63 11.35 -8.07
CA SER A 218 22.64 11.05 -9.53
C SER A 218 23.87 10.24 -9.98
N GLU A 219 24.98 10.32 -9.24
CA GLU A 219 26.19 9.51 -9.44
C GLU A 219 25.90 7.99 -9.34
N CYS A 220 24.89 7.59 -8.56
CA CYS A 220 24.49 6.20 -8.36
C CYS A 220 23.85 5.55 -9.60
N PHE A 221 23.46 6.35 -10.60
CA PHE A 221 22.77 5.88 -11.80
C PHE A 221 23.71 5.67 -13.00
N ALA A 222 24.95 6.17 -12.91
CA ALA A 222 25.85 6.27 -14.06
C ALA A 222 26.74 5.02 -14.29
N ALA A 223 26.61 3.98 -13.44
CA ALA A 223 27.50 2.82 -13.44
C ALA A 223 26.94 1.59 -14.20
N THR A 224 25.83 1.72 -14.93
CA THR A 224 25.18 0.64 -15.69
C THR A 224 25.44 0.71 -17.18
#